data_AF-A0A3D4EA10-F1
#
_entry.id   AF-A0A3D4EA10-F1
#
_cell.length_a   1.000
_cell.length_b   1.000
_cell.length_c   1.000
_cell.angle_alpha   90.00
_cell.angle_beta   90.00
_cell.angle_gamma   90.00
#
_symmetry.space_group_name_H-M   'P 1'
#
loop_
_entity.id
_entity.type
_entity.pdbx_description
1 polymer ?
#
loop_
_entity_poly.entity_id
_entity_poly.type
_entity_poly.pdbx_seq_one_letter_code
_entity_poly.pdbx_strand_id
1 'polypeptide(L)'
;FYPGGFGLLSDLADHEGFAALAAQHYESNGILSAVCHGPAALLPVTLSTGETLLSSKSVTAFTREEEVDYKTIDDIPFLLEESLARNAARYNKTQPWGELVIEDNRVITGQNPASAHGVGAALVKQLSA
;
A
#
# COMPACT_ATOMS: atom_id res chain seq x y z
N PHE A 1 4.37 8.54 -3.69
CA PHE A 1 3.94 8.38 -2.29
C PHE A 1 2.42 8.50 -2.24
N TYR A 2 1.75 7.54 -1.59
CA TYR A 2 0.29 7.49 -1.39
C TYR A 2 -0.03 7.64 0.12
N PRO A 3 -0.58 8.77 0.57
CA PRO A 3 -0.65 9.15 1.99
C PRO A 3 -1.71 8.41 2.84
N GLY A 4 -2.65 7.69 2.25
CA GLY A 4 -3.74 7.03 2.96
C GLY A 4 -5.00 7.88 3.15
N GLY A 5 -5.91 7.42 4.00
CA GLY A 5 -7.28 7.92 4.10
C GLY A 5 -8.24 7.20 3.15
N PHE A 6 -9.53 7.18 3.51
CA PHE A 6 -10.55 6.34 2.86
C PHE A 6 -10.75 6.61 1.36
N GLY A 7 -10.43 7.82 0.88
CA GLY A 7 -10.56 8.18 -0.54
C GLY A 7 -9.87 7.18 -1.46
N LEU A 8 -8.70 6.66 -1.06
CA LEU A 8 -7.91 5.71 -1.86
C LEU A 8 -8.59 4.36 -2.09
N LEU A 9 -9.59 4.02 -1.29
CA LEU A 9 -10.40 2.83 -1.51
C LEU A 9 -11.42 3.01 -2.64
N SER A 10 -11.72 4.25 -3.04
CA SER A 10 -12.77 4.55 -4.02
C SER A 10 -12.25 5.24 -5.28
N ASP A 11 -11.16 6.01 -5.20
CA ASP A 11 -10.65 6.76 -6.34
C ASP A 11 -9.54 6.03 -7.11
N LEU A 12 -8.54 5.48 -6.41
CA LEU A 12 -7.33 4.92 -7.03
C LEU A 12 -7.23 3.39 -6.95
N ALA A 13 -8.12 2.73 -6.22
CA ALA A 13 -8.11 1.27 -6.06
C ALA A 13 -8.31 0.50 -7.38
N ASP A 14 -8.94 1.12 -8.38
CA ASP A 14 -9.20 0.57 -9.71
C ASP A 14 -8.83 1.52 -10.86
N HIS A 15 -8.17 2.65 -10.57
CA HIS A 15 -7.89 3.67 -11.56
C HIS A 15 -6.70 3.33 -12.46
N GLU A 16 -6.99 2.70 -13.61
CA GLU A 16 -6.00 2.22 -14.59
C GLU A 16 -4.97 3.29 -15.02
N GLY A 17 -5.42 4.53 -15.28
CA GLY A 17 -4.51 5.61 -15.68
C GLY A 17 -3.43 5.93 -14.65
N PHE A 18 -3.79 5.96 -13.35
CA PHE A 18 -2.85 6.20 -12.27
C PHE A 18 -1.98 4.96 -12.01
N ALA A 19 -2.56 3.78 -12.18
CA ALA A 19 -1.83 2.51 -12.11
C ALA A 19 -0.72 2.43 -13.16
N ALA A 20 -0.99 2.86 -14.40
CA ALA A 20 -0.01 2.92 -15.47
C ALA A 20 1.15 3.88 -15.15
N LEU A 21 0.85 5.05 -14.56
CA LEU A 21 1.89 5.98 -14.10
C LEU A 21 2.75 5.36 -12.98
N ALA A 22 2.13 4.62 -12.06
CA ALA A 22 2.85 3.92 -10.99
C ALA A 22 3.75 2.81 -11.55
N ALA A 23 3.26 2.02 -12.51
CA ALA A 23 4.03 0.99 -13.20
C ALA A 23 5.23 1.61 -13.92
N GLN A 24 5.01 2.64 -14.74
CA GLN A 24 6.08 3.35 -15.45
C GLN A 24 7.13 3.91 -14.47
N HIS A 25 6.69 4.52 -13.37
CA HIS A 25 7.59 5.04 -12.34
C HIS A 25 8.43 3.93 -11.73
N TYR A 26 7.82 2.81 -11.35
CA TYR A 26 8.52 1.66 -10.78
C TYR A 26 9.47 1.00 -11.79
N GLU A 27 9.09 0.87 -13.06
CA GLU A 27 9.98 0.31 -14.08
C GLU A 27 11.15 1.24 -14.42
N SER A 28 10.97 2.54 -14.22
CA SER A 28 12.02 3.56 -14.37
C SER A 28 12.89 3.73 -13.12
N ASN A 29 13.05 2.66 -12.32
CA ASN A 29 13.79 2.64 -11.06
C ASN A 29 13.25 3.55 -9.93
N GLY A 30 12.02 4.05 -10.04
CA GLY A 30 11.37 4.86 -9.02
C GLY A 30 10.91 4.08 -7.78
N ILE A 31 10.60 4.78 -6.69
CA ILE A 31 10.16 4.18 -5.43
C ILE A 31 8.65 4.42 -5.27
N LEU A 32 7.89 3.35 -5.04
CA LEU A 32 6.49 3.42 -4.67
C LEU A 32 6.39 3.29 -3.15
N SER A 33 5.84 4.31 -2.51
CA SER A 33 5.63 4.32 -1.06
C SER A 33 4.17 4.62 -0.74
N ALA A 34 3.62 3.96 0.29
CA ALA A 34 2.23 4.10 0.69
C ALA A 34 2.02 3.84 2.19
N VAL A 35 0.95 4.36 2.78
CA VAL A 35 0.63 4.12 4.20
C VAL A 35 -0.89 4.06 4.43
N CYS A 36 -1.34 3.35 5.47
CA CYS A 36 -2.75 3.26 5.86
C CYS A 36 -3.59 2.62 4.73
N HIS A 37 -4.56 3.34 4.16
CA HIS A 37 -5.31 2.91 2.97
C HIS A 37 -4.59 3.16 1.64
N GLY A 38 -3.47 3.88 1.64
CA GLY A 38 -2.70 4.23 0.46
C GLY A 38 -2.27 3.03 -0.40
N PRO A 39 -1.93 1.85 0.17
CA PRO A 39 -1.63 0.65 -0.59
C PRO A 39 -2.75 0.16 -1.51
N ALA A 40 -4.00 0.63 -1.35
CA ALA A 40 -5.09 0.36 -2.29
C ALA A 40 -4.74 0.80 -3.73
N ALA A 41 -4.01 1.90 -3.89
CA ALA A 41 -3.56 2.39 -5.20
C ALA A 41 -2.55 1.46 -5.89
N LEU A 42 -2.03 0.45 -5.19
CA LEU A 42 -1.12 -0.56 -5.75
C LEU A 42 -1.87 -1.79 -6.32
N LEU A 43 -3.15 -1.97 -5.97
CA LEU A 43 -3.98 -3.10 -6.44
C LEU A 43 -4.06 -3.18 -7.97
N PRO A 44 -4.28 -2.08 -8.72
CA PRO A 44 -4.44 -2.15 -10.17
C PRO A 44 -3.11 -2.10 -10.93
N VAL A 45 -1.96 -2.06 -10.25
CA VAL A 45 -0.66 -1.86 -10.92
C VAL A 45 -0.19 -3.15 -11.57
N THR A 46 -0.23 -3.18 -12.90
CA THR A 46 0.34 -4.24 -13.74
C THR A 46 1.59 -3.74 -14.45
N LEU A 47 2.67 -4.52 -14.39
CA LEU A 47 3.95 -4.23 -15.03
C LEU A 47 3.91 -4.55 -16.53
N SER A 48 4.89 -4.07 -17.29
CA SER A 48 5.04 -4.36 -18.72
C SER A 48 5.21 -5.86 -19.02
N THR A 49 5.60 -6.65 -18.03
CA THR A 49 5.67 -8.12 -18.10
C THR A 49 4.30 -8.78 -18.12
N GLY A 50 3.22 -8.05 -17.78
CA GLY A 50 1.87 -8.58 -17.58
C GLY A 50 1.60 -9.09 -16.16
N GLU A 51 2.62 -9.14 -15.29
CA GLU A 51 2.44 -9.49 -13.88
C GLU A 51 1.96 -8.29 -13.07
N THR A 52 1.12 -8.52 -12.06
CA THR A 52 0.78 -7.47 -11.10
C THR A 52 1.99 -7.15 -10.22
N LEU A 53 2.20 -5.88 -9.90
CA LEU A 53 3.27 -5.43 -9.00
C LEU A 53 3.24 -6.22 -7.69
N LEU A 54 2.04 -6.37 -7.11
CA LEU A 54 1.85 -7.00 -5.81
C LEU A 54 2.20 -8.49 -5.79
N SER A 55 2.06 -9.22 -6.91
CA SER A 55 2.28 -10.68 -6.95
C SER A 55 3.68 -11.13 -6.48
N SER A 56 4.65 -10.22 -6.47
CA SER A 56 6.03 -10.45 -6.02
C SER A 56 6.42 -9.65 -4.77
N LYS A 57 5.48 -8.96 -4.11
CA LYS A 57 5.78 -8.01 -3.03
C LYS A 57 5.19 -8.39 -1.69
N SER A 58 6.01 -8.23 -0.67
CA SER A 58 5.60 -8.17 0.73
C SER A 58 5.12 -6.76 1.06
N VAL A 59 3.92 -6.63 1.63
CA VAL A 59 3.30 -5.33 1.96
C VAL A 59 2.60 -5.37 3.32
N THR A 60 2.21 -4.20 3.82
CA THR A 60 1.28 -3.99 4.94
C THR A 60 0.32 -2.85 4.59
N ALA A 61 -0.81 -2.74 5.29
CA ALA A 61 -1.81 -1.69 5.14
C ALA A 61 -2.76 -1.69 6.34
N PHE A 62 -3.75 -0.80 6.35
CA PHE A 62 -4.74 -0.71 7.41
C PHE A 62 -5.48 -2.05 7.59
N THR A 63 -5.59 -2.51 8.83
CA THR A 63 -6.10 -3.84 9.14
C THR A 63 -7.61 -3.87 9.30
N ARG A 64 -8.21 -5.06 9.19
CA ARG A 64 -9.63 -5.26 9.54
C ARG A 64 -9.93 -4.82 10.96
N GLU A 65 -9.06 -5.19 11.90
CA GLU A 65 -9.25 -4.85 13.30
C GLU A 65 -9.24 -3.32 13.50
N GLU A 66 -8.40 -2.60 12.76
CA GLU A 66 -8.40 -1.13 12.77
C GLU A 66 -9.68 -0.55 12.15
N GLU A 67 -10.24 -1.15 11.09
CA GLU A 67 -11.56 -0.75 10.54
C GLU A 67 -12.70 -0.95 11.54
N VAL A 68 -12.67 -2.05 12.31
CA VAL A 68 -13.66 -2.33 13.36
C VAL A 68 -13.52 -1.32 14.50
N ASP A 69 -12.30 -1.09 14.98
CA ASP A 69 -12.01 -0.13 16.05
C ASP A 69 -12.42 1.29 15.66
N TYR A 70 -12.19 1.67 14.40
CA TYR A 70 -12.55 2.97 13.85
C TYR A 70 -14.02 3.07 13.42
N LYS A 71 -14.77 1.95 13.46
CA LYS A 71 -16.20 1.83 13.12
C LYS A 71 -16.52 2.17 11.66
N THR A 72 -15.64 1.78 10.74
CA THR A 72 -15.76 2.07 9.30
C THR A 72 -15.97 0.84 8.44
N ILE A 73 -15.95 -0.37 9.04
CA ILE A 73 -16.05 -1.63 8.30
C ILE A 73 -17.31 -1.76 7.43
N ASP A 74 -18.41 -1.09 7.81
CA ASP A 74 -19.68 -1.09 7.05
C ASP A 74 -19.76 0.06 6.02
N ASP A 75 -18.82 1.01 6.04
CA ASP A 75 -18.80 2.20 5.17
C ASP A 75 -17.77 2.10 4.03
N ILE A 76 -16.76 1.23 4.18
CA ILE A 76 -15.72 1.03 3.17
C ILE A 76 -16.23 0.17 2.00
N PRO A 77 -15.81 0.45 0.75
CA PRO A 77 -16.27 -0.29 -0.42
C PRO A 77 -15.75 -1.73 -0.48
N PHE A 78 -14.61 -1.99 0.18
CA PHE A 78 -14.03 -3.31 0.36
C PHE A 78 -13.02 -3.26 1.50
N LEU A 79 -12.68 -4.44 2.02
CA LEU A 79 -11.64 -4.57 3.03
C LEU A 79 -10.24 -4.66 2.38
N LEU A 80 -9.39 -3.67 2.66
CA LEU A 80 -8.07 -3.57 2.04
C LEU A 80 -7.14 -4.73 2.45
N GLU A 81 -7.12 -5.10 3.73
CA GLU A 81 -6.36 -6.26 4.22
C GLU A 81 -6.61 -7.51 3.39
N GLU A 82 -7.87 -7.86 3.14
CA GLU A 82 -8.21 -9.05 2.35
C GLU A 82 -7.78 -8.93 0.90
N SER A 83 -7.94 -7.74 0.31
CA SER A 83 -7.58 -7.50 -1.08
C SER A 83 -6.08 -7.63 -1.27
N LEU A 84 -5.27 -7.10 -0.35
CA LEU A 84 -3.82 -7.27 -0.39
C LEU A 84 -3.40 -8.71 -0.06
N ALA A 85 -4.04 -9.37 0.90
CA ALA A 85 -3.73 -10.78 1.21
C ALA A 85 -3.98 -11.72 0.02
N ARG A 86 -4.93 -11.39 -0.88
CA ARG A 86 -5.19 -12.16 -2.11
C ARG A 86 -4.23 -11.84 -3.25
N ASN A 87 -3.79 -10.59 -3.37
CA ASN A 87 -3.06 -10.11 -4.56
C ASN A 87 -1.55 -9.93 -4.34
N ALA A 88 -1.11 -9.80 -3.08
CA ALA A 88 0.29 -9.64 -2.73
C ALA A 88 0.98 -10.97 -2.48
N ALA A 89 2.30 -11.03 -2.72
CA ALA A 89 3.10 -12.20 -2.32
C ALA A 89 2.99 -12.48 -0.82
N ARG A 90 2.94 -11.41 -0.01
CA ARG A 90 2.71 -11.52 1.43
C ARG A 90 2.09 -10.25 2.00
N TYR A 91 1.00 -10.40 2.73
CA TYR A 91 0.48 -9.34 3.60
C TYR A 91 1.01 -9.55 5.03
N ASN A 92 1.44 -8.46 5.68
CA ASN A 92 1.96 -8.46 7.04
C ASN A 92 1.15 -7.48 7.89
N LYS A 93 0.93 -7.84 9.15
CA LYS A 93 0.31 -6.95 10.13
C LYS A 93 0.90 -7.13 11.52
N THR A 94 0.83 -6.07 12.31
CA THR A 94 1.04 -6.06 13.76
C THR A 94 -0.29 -5.79 14.48
N GLN A 95 -0.26 -5.63 15.80
CA GLN A 95 -1.44 -5.24 16.56
C GLN A 95 -2.03 -3.93 16.01
N PRO A 96 -3.36 -3.72 16.11
CA PRO A 96 -4.00 -2.48 15.69
C PRO A 96 -3.29 -1.26 16.27
N TRP A 97 -3.11 -0.22 15.46
CA TRP A 97 -2.46 1.05 15.83
C TRP A 97 -0.95 0.93 16.14
N GLY A 98 -0.38 -0.26 16.04
CA GLY A 98 1.06 -0.49 16.15
C GLY A 98 1.80 -0.01 14.91
N GLU A 99 3.02 0.50 15.11
CA GLU A 99 3.89 0.88 14.00
C GLU A 99 4.42 -0.36 13.28
N LEU A 100 4.19 -0.42 11.98
CA LEU A 100 4.78 -1.42 11.08
C LEU A 100 5.05 -0.80 9.71
N VAL A 101 6.29 -0.97 9.23
CA VAL A 101 6.75 -0.58 7.91
C VAL A 101 7.37 -1.81 7.25
N ILE A 102 6.96 -2.09 6.01
CA ILE A 102 7.54 -3.13 5.17
C ILE A 102 8.26 -2.45 4.01
N GLU A 103 9.56 -2.70 3.90
CA GLU A 103 10.39 -2.36 2.74
C GLU A 103 10.67 -3.64 1.94
N ASP A 104 10.12 -3.74 0.72
CA ASP A 104 10.42 -4.80 -0.23
C ASP A 104 10.95 -4.18 -1.53
N ASN A 105 12.28 -4.15 -1.64
CA ASN A 105 12.98 -3.43 -2.70
C ASN A 105 12.51 -1.97 -2.75
N ARG A 106 11.98 -1.52 -3.89
CA ARG A 106 11.50 -0.14 -4.13
C ARG A 106 10.01 0.04 -3.83
N VAL A 107 9.39 -0.89 -3.09
CA VAL A 107 8.02 -0.79 -2.57
C VAL A 107 8.07 -0.67 -1.06
N ILE A 108 7.56 0.44 -0.52
CA ILE A 108 7.55 0.74 0.92
C ILE A 108 6.09 0.92 1.35
N THR A 109 5.64 0.15 2.33
CA THR A 109 4.26 0.26 2.84
C THR A 109 4.24 0.38 4.37
N GLY A 110 3.31 1.17 4.90
CA GLY A 110 3.08 1.33 6.33
C GLY A 110 1.65 0.96 6.72
N GLN A 111 1.48 0.28 7.85
CA GLN A 111 0.17 -0.25 8.27
C GLN A 111 -0.87 0.86 8.48
N ASN A 112 -0.58 1.88 9.27
CA ASN A 112 -1.57 2.84 9.75
C ASN A 112 -0.93 4.24 9.92
N PRO A 113 -1.64 5.26 10.43
CA PRO A 113 -1.07 6.59 10.63
C PRO A 113 0.19 6.63 11.52
N ALA A 114 0.34 5.72 12.48
CA ALA A 114 1.54 5.64 13.32
C ALA A 114 2.78 5.25 12.49
N SER A 115 2.60 4.48 11.41
CA SER A 115 3.66 4.12 10.47
C SER A 115 4.09 5.22 9.51
N ALA A 116 3.39 6.36 9.44
CA ALA A 116 3.68 7.40 8.45
C ALA A 116 5.10 7.97 8.58
N HIS A 117 5.58 8.16 9.81
CA HIS A 117 6.95 8.61 10.06
C HIS A 117 7.97 7.60 9.57
N GLY A 118 7.79 6.31 9.92
CA GLY A 118 8.67 5.23 9.49
C GLY A 118 8.73 5.07 7.97
N VAL A 119 7.61 5.20 7.26
CA VAL A 119 7.59 5.19 5.79
C VAL A 119 8.40 6.35 5.22
N GLY A 120 8.28 7.56 5.80
CA GLY A 120 9.07 8.71 5.41
C GLY A 120 10.57 8.51 5.62
N ALA A 121 10.97 7.97 6.78
CA ALA A 121 12.36 7.67 7.09
C ALA A 121 12.96 6.62 6.12
N ALA A 122 12.21 5.55 5.84
CA ALA A 122 12.61 4.52 4.88
C ALA A 122 12.78 5.11 3.46
N LEU A 123 11.85 5.97 3.04
CA LEU A 123 11.92 6.63 1.73
C LEU A 123 13.17 7.52 1.60
N VAL A 124 13.47 8.34 2.62
CA VAL A 124 14.67 9.19 2.64
C VAL A 124 15.95 8.33 2.55
N LYS A 125 16.00 7.23 3.30
CA LYS A 125 17.13 6.30 3.27
C LYS A 125 17.36 5.72 1.87
N GLN A 126 16.30 5.29 1.17
CA GLN A 126 16.45 4.75 -0.19
C GLN A 126 16.80 5.81 -1.23
N LEU A 127 16.30 7.04 -1.10
CA LEU A 127 16.63 8.14 -2.02
C LEU A 127 18.05 8.67 -1.87
N SER A 128 18.69 8.40 -0.72
CA SER A 128 20.04 8.88 -0.40
C SER A 128 21.13 7.82 -0.64
N ALA A 129 20.77 6.64 -1.12
CA ALA A 129 21.67 5.53 -1.43
C ALA A 129 22.15 5.61 -2.89
#